data_AF-A0AAD1RAS2-F1
#
_entry.id   AF-A0AAD1RAS2-F1
#
_cell.length_a   1.000
_cell.length_b   1.000
_cell.length_c   1.000
_cell.angle_alpha   90.00
_cell.angle_beta   90.00
_cell.angle_gamma   90.00
#
_symmetry.space_group_name_H-M   'P 1'
#
loop_
_entity.id
_entity.type
_entity.pdbx_description
1 polymer ?
#
loop_
_entity_poly.entity_id
_entity_poly.type
_entity_poly.pdbx_seq_one_letter_code
_entity_poly.pdbx_strand_id
1 'polypeptide(L)'
;MASMGELYRNNWILTNAKEEDLTKHKCSYLAILDGINGGLMERKLAARLIPKFYKLFPDLSAAAFRTQLYLCNDIDTSVRHQALRGLTLFATEENLPCIADVLMKLLKTDNMPELDLANNALLHILKIDAKGTLRKLIYQIRTGKDIVRERAINFLSLKLKTLPEEVMTKKVEKLILSKSKKVLKKVNGDQYLQFIKILSSFKSMQNDSGRQLLIDLVSKLHESLNLDVDYIDHLIE
;
A
#
# COMPACT_ATOMS: atom_id res chain seq x y z
N MET A 1 25.91 9.84 -18.98
CA MET A 1 25.14 8.64 -18.59
C MET A 1 26.02 7.84 -17.64
N ALA A 2 25.59 7.65 -16.39
CA ALA A 2 26.33 6.85 -15.42
C ALA A 2 26.47 5.39 -15.89
N SER A 3 27.69 4.86 -15.82
CA SER A 3 28.00 3.46 -16.14
C SER A 3 27.79 2.54 -14.92
N MET A 4 27.63 1.23 -15.17
CA MET A 4 27.54 0.24 -14.08
C MET A 4 28.74 0.28 -13.12
N GLY A 5 29.95 0.46 -13.64
CA GLY A 5 31.18 0.57 -12.85
C GLY A 5 31.16 1.79 -11.91
N GLU A 6 30.69 2.93 -12.41
CA GLU A 6 30.52 4.14 -11.60
C GLU A 6 29.48 3.95 -10.48
N LEU A 7 28.34 3.32 -10.78
CA LEU A 7 27.32 3.06 -9.77
C LEU A 7 27.83 2.14 -8.64
N TYR A 8 28.61 1.10 -8.96
CA TYR A 8 29.23 0.25 -7.95
C TYR A 8 30.27 1.00 -7.11
N ARG A 9 31.12 1.81 -7.75
CA ARG A 9 32.09 2.66 -7.06
C ARG A 9 31.39 3.63 -6.10
N ASN A 10 30.34 4.31 -6.56
CA ASN A 10 29.59 5.25 -5.74
C ASN A 10 28.87 4.55 -4.57
N ASN A 11 28.30 3.36 -4.78
CA ASN A 11 27.76 2.54 -3.70
C ASN A 11 28.82 2.18 -2.66
N TRP A 12 30.02 1.80 -3.09
CA TRP A 12 31.12 1.49 -2.17
C TRP A 12 31.53 2.72 -1.34
N ILE A 13 31.68 3.87 -1.98
CA ILE A 13 32.00 5.14 -1.29
C ILE A 13 30.95 5.45 -0.23
N LEU A 14 29.66 5.46 -0.61
CA LEU A 14 28.57 5.82 0.30
C LEU A 14 28.32 4.80 1.41
N THR A 15 28.63 3.53 1.18
CA THR A 15 28.49 2.50 2.22
C THR A 15 29.58 2.61 3.29
N ASN A 16 30.76 3.13 2.94
CA ASN A 16 31.91 3.24 3.85
C ASN A 16 32.17 4.68 4.33
N ALA A 17 31.34 5.64 3.90
CA ALA A 17 31.44 7.02 4.33
C ALA A 17 31.07 7.16 5.81
N LYS A 18 31.85 7.94 6.56
CA LYS A 18 31.49 8.39 7.91
C LYS A 18 30.49 9.55 7.80
N GLU A 19 29.65 9.73 8.82
CA GLU A 19 28.64 10.79 8.84
C GLU A 19 29.25 12.20 8.60
N GLU A 20 30.42 12.45 9.18
CA GLU A 20 31.18 13.70 9.05
C GLU A 20 31.60 14.02 7.60
N ASP A 21 31.75 12.99 6.76
CA ASP A 21 32.21 13.11 5.37
C ASP A 21 31.06 13.09 4.34
N LEU A 22 29.80 12.93 4.77
CA LEU A 22 28.66 12.81 3.85
C LEU A 22 28.53 14.01 2.91
N THR A 23 28.83 15.21 3.40
CA THR A 23 28.82 16.45 2.58
C THR A 23 29.80 16.37 1.40
N LYS A 24 30.95 15.70 1.57
CA LYS A 24 31.96 15.48 0.52
C LYS A 24 31.51 14.46 -0.53
N HIS A 25 30.54 13.61 -0.19
CA HIS A 25 30.07 12.52 -1.05
C HIS A 25 28.71 12.77 -1.72
N LYS A 26 28.20 14.01 -1.66
CA LYS A 26 26.97 14.41 -2.35
C LYS A 26 27.02 14.12 -3.86
N CYS A 27 28.18 14.33 -4.51
CA CYS A 27 28.37 14.03 -5.93
C CYS A 27 28.17 12.53 -6.23
N SER A 28 28.59 11.64 -5.32
CA SER A 28 28.42 10.20 -5.47
C SER A 28 26.93 9.81 -5.45
N TYR A 29 26.12 10.47 -4.62
CA TYR A 29 24.68 10.22 -4.59
C TYR A 29 23.97 10.81 -5.82
N LEU A 30 24.37 11.99 -6.29
CA LEU A 30 23.89 12.55 -7.56
C LEU A 30 24.17 11.64 -8.74
N ALA A 31 25.35 11.02 -8.80
CA ALA A 31 25.69 10.04 -9.82
C ALA A 31 24.83 8.76 -9.74
N ILE A 32 24.41 8.35 -8.54
CA ILE A 32 23.44 7.26 -8.37
C ILE A 32 22.06 7.66 -8.89
N LEU A 33 21.62 8.90 -8.66
CA LEU A 33 20.37 9.42 -9.21
C LEU A 33 20.41 9.49 -10.75
N ASP A 34 21.55 9.86 -11.35
CA ASP A 34 21.74 9.85 -12.81
C ASP A 34 21.69 8.43 -13.43
N GLY A 35 21.81 7.38 -12.61
CA GLY A 35 21.70 5.99 -13.06
C GLY A 35 20.38 5.64 -13.76
N ILE A 36 19.34 6.45 -13.59
CA ILE A 36 18.07 6.31 -14.33
C ILE A 36 18.22 6.55 -15.83
N ASN A 37 19.26 7.29 -16.24
CA ASN A 37 19.56 7.59 -17.63
C ASN A 37 20.40 6.49 -18.30
N GLY A 38 20.74 5.41 -17.58
CA GLY A 38 21.53 4.30 -18.10
C GLY A 38 20.71 3.20 -18.78
N GLY A 39 21.39 2.09 -19.06
CA GLY A 39 20.79 0.86 -19.57
C GLY A 39 19.95 0.12 -18.52
N LEU A 40 19.42 -1.04 -18.90
CA LEU A 40 18.56 -1.84 -18.02
C LEU A 40 19.20 -2.13 -16.65
N MET A 41 20.48 -2.53 -16.64
CA MET A 41 21.18 -2.93 -15.42
C MET A 41 21.50 -1.73 -14.53
N GLU A 42 21.86 -0.61 -15.11
CA GLU A 42 22.09 0.65 -14.41
C GLU A 42 20.82 1.17 -13.74
N ARG A 43 19.70 1.20 -14.46
CA ARG A 43 18.40 1.64 -13.89
C ARG A 43 17.95 0.73 -12.77
N LYS A 44 18.10 -0.59 -12.94
CA LYS A 44 17.79 -1.57 -11.89
C LYS A 44 18.68 -1.40 -10.66
N LEU A 45 19.97 -1.13 -10.86
CA LEU A 45 20.89 -0.86 -9.76
C LEU A 45 20.53 0.47 -9.07
N ALA A 46 20.25 1.53 -9.83
CA ALA A 46 19.80 2.81 -9.29
C ALA A 46 18.53 2.65 -8.43
N ALA A 47 17.52 1.93 -8.91
CA ALA A 47 16.29 1.63 -8.17
C ALA A 47 16.51 0.99 -6.79
N ARG A 48 17.64 0.29 -6.62
CA ARG A 48 18.07 -0.29 -5.33
C ARG A 48 18.87 0.68 -4.48
N LEU A 49 19.77 1.46 -5.08
CA LEU A 49 20.72 2.31 -4.37
C LEU A 49 20.11 3.65 -3.91
N ILE A 50 19.21 4.23 -4.72
CA ILE A 50 18.52 5.48 -4.40
C ILE A 50 17.84 5.44 -3.02
N PRO A 51 16.95 4.48 -2.73
CA PRO A 51 16.27 4.41 -1.43
C PRO A 51 17.21 4.00 -0.29
N LYS A 52 18.35 3.34 -0.58
CA LYS A 52 19.32 2.93 0.45
C LYS A 52 19.98 4.14 1.12
N PHE A 53 20.27 5.19 0.36
CA PHE A 53 21.08 6.31 0.83
C PHE A 53 20.32 7.63 1.01
N TYR A 54 19.03 7.71 0.64
CA TYR A 54 18.32 9.00 0.62
C TYR A 54 18.32 9.75 1.97
N LYS A 55 18.27 9.02 3.09
CA LYS A 55 18.29 9.61 4.45
C LYS A 55 19.60 10.32 4.76
N LEU A 56 20.69 9.94 4.11
CA LEU A 56 22.00 10.56 4.27
C LEU A 56 22.10 11.93 3.57
N PHE A 57 21.16 12.24 2.67
CA PHE A 57 21.15 13.47 1.86
C PHE A 57 19.77 14.14 1.92
N PRO A 58 19.41 14.78 3.05
CA PRO A 58 18.09 15.40 3.23
C PRO A 58 17.74 16.44 2.16
N ASP A 59 18.73 17.20 1.69
CA ASP A 59 18.62 18.20 0.63
C ASP A 59 18.30 17.59 -0.75
N LEU A 60 18.58 16.30 -0.94
CA LEU A 60 18.27 15.54 -2.15
C LEU A 60 17.07 14.60 -1.99
N SER A 61 16.44 14.54 -0.81
CA SER A 61 15.36 13.61 -0.49
C SER A 61 14.17 13.71 -1.47
N ALA A 62 13.74 14.93 -1.79
CA ALA A 62 12.65 15.15 -2.74
C ALA A 62 13.01 14.69 -4.16
N ALA A 63 14.24 14.95 -4.62
CA ALA A 63 14.74 14.49 -5.91
C ALA A 63 14.85 12.96 -5.95
N ALA A 64 15.35 12.34 -4.88
CA ALA A 64 15.44 10.89 -4.72
C ALA A 64 14.06 10.22 -4.77
N PHE A 65 13.08 10.77 -4.05
CA PHE A 65 11.72 10.24 -4.06
C PHE A 65 11.08 10.34 -5.45
N ARG A 66 11.18 11.50 -6.11
CA ARG A 66 10.70 11.68 -7.50
C ARG A 66 11.37 10.71 -8.48
N THR A 67 12.67 10.49 -8.31
CA THR A 67 13.43 9.54 -9.13
C THR A 67 12.96 8.10 -8.91
N GLN A 68 12.72 7.72 -7.66
CA GLN A 68 12.16 6.40 -7.34
C GLN A 68 10.76 6.21 -7.94
N LEU A 69 9.91 7.23 -7.87
CA LEU A 69 8.58 7.21 -8.50
C LEU A 69 8.64 7.07 -10.02
N TYR A 70 9.61 7.72 -10.66
CA TYR A 70 9.87 7.54 -12.10
C TYR A 70 10.19 6.07 -12.42
N LEU A 71 11.07 5.45 -11.65
CA LEU A 71 11.46 4.04 -11.83
C LEU A 71 10.31 3.06 -11.54
N CYS A 72 9.35 3.42 -10.69
CA CYS A 72 8.11 2.63 -10.51
C CYS A 72 7.24 2.58 -11.78
N ASN A 73 7.51 3.43 -12.79
CA ASN A 73 6.83 3.44 -14.08
C ASN A 73 7.77 3.04 -15.24
N ASP A 74 8.92 2.42 -14.94
CA ASP A 74 9.86 1.97 -15.98
C ASP A 74 9.20 0.99 -16.96
N ILE A 75 9.65 1.03 -18.22
CA ILE A 75 9.22 0.09 -19.25
C ILE A 75 9.53 -1.36 -18.87
N ASP A 76 10.63 -1.59 -18.15
CA ASP A 76 11.07 -2.91 -17.73
C ASP A 76 10.47 -3.30 -16.38
N THR A 77 9.77 -4.43 -16.37
CA THR A 77 9.11 -4.98 -15.19
C THR A 77 10.09 -5.27 -14.05
N SER A 78 11.31 -5.70 -14.34
CA SER A 78 12.30 -6.01 -13.31
C SER A 78 12.83 -4.74 -12.62
N VAL A 79 12.89 -3.62 -13.33
CA VAL A 79 13.20 -2.29 -12.76
C VAL A 79 12.04 -1.83 -11.88
N ARG A 80 10.79 -1.91 -12.36
CA ARG A 80 9.60 -1.55 -11.56
C ARG A 80 9.52 -2.36 -10.26
N HIS A 81 9.74 -3.68 -10.34
CA HIS A 81 9.78 -4.54 -9.15
C HIS A 81 10.84 -4.08 -8.14
N GLN A 82 12.04 -3.72 -8.61
CA GLN A 82 13.10 -3.23 -7.75
C GLN A 82 12.75 -1.87 -7.14
N ALA A 83 12.15 -0.98 -7.93
CA ALA A 83 11.73 0.34 -7.48
C ALA A 83 10.64 0.27 -6.40
N LEU A 84 9.63 -0.60 -6.59
CA LEU A 84 8.54 -0.81 -5.64
C LEU A 84 9.02 -1.33 -4.29
N ARG A 85 9.99 -2.25 -4.28
CA ARG A 85 10.62 -2.73 -3.03
C ARG A 85 11.28 -1.60 -2.24
N GLY A 86 11.86 -0.63 -2.95
CA GLY A 86 12.50 0.54 -2.36
C GLY A 86 11.53 1.64 -1.93
N LEU A 87 10.31 1.67 -2.49
CA LEU A 87 9.37 2.76 -2.30
C LEU A 87 8.95 2.95 -0.83
N THR A 88 8.84 1.86 -0.07
CA THR A 88 8.47 1.89 1.35
C THR A 88 9.52 2.57 2.22
N LEU A 89 10.79 2.64 1.79
CA LEU A 89 11.84 3.34 2.52
C LEU A 89 11.61 4.85 2.54
N PHE A 90 10.84 5.38 1.58
CA PHE A 90 10.44 6.79 1.51
C PHE A 90 9.16 7.12 2.28
N ALA A 91 8.59 6.19 3.07
CA ALA A 91 7.30 6.34 3.76
C ALA A 91 7.35 7.29 4.97
N THR A 92 7.68 8.55 4.72
CA THR A 92 7.51 9.68 5.64
C THR A 92 6.08 10.21 5.58
N GLU A 93 5.64 10.94 6.61
CA GLU A 93 4.28 11.52 6.66
C GLU A 93 3.91 12.31 5.40
N GLU A 94 4.86 13.09 4.87
CA GLU A 94 4.68 13.88 3.64
C GLU A 94 4.49 13.01 2.39
N ASN A 95 5.23 11.90 2.28
CA ASN A 95 5.23 11.06 1.09
C ASN A 95 4.13 9.99 1.10
N LEU A 96 3.60 9.62 2.27
CA LEU A 96 2.59 8.57 2.43
C LEU A 96 1.38 8.72 1.50
N PRO A 97 0.76 9.91 1.34
CA PRO A 97 -0.34 10.07 0.41
C PRO A 97 0.05 9.71 -1.03
N CYS A 98 1.22 10.15 -1.49
CA CYS A 98 1.70 9.88 -2.84
C CYS A 98 2.02 8.39 -3.05
N ILE A 99 2.72 7.77 -2.09
CA ILE A 99 3.03 6.33 -2.12
C ILE A 99 1.73 5.54 -2.18
N ALA A 100 0.75 5.88 -1.34
CA ALA A 100 -0.54 5.21 -1.36
C ALA A 100 -1.23 5.32 -2.73
N ASP A 101 -1.20 6.48 -3.40
CA ASP A 101 -1.80 6.62 -4.74
C ASP A 101 -1.12 5.74 -5.80
N VAL A 102 0.20 5.62 -5.76
CA VAL A 102 0.95 4.72 -6.65
C VAL A 102 0.54 3.27 -6.41
N LEU A 103 0.48 2.85 -5.15
CA LEU A 103 0.09 1.48 -4.80
C LEU A 103 -1.37 1.18 -5.15
N MET A 104 -2.30 2.12 -4.96
CA MET A 104 -3.70 1.95 -5.39
C MET A 104 -3.80 1.78 -6.91
N LYS A 105 -3.00 2.50 -7.70
CA LYS A 105 -2.95 2.34 -9.16
C LYS A 105 -2.44 0.96 -9.58
N LEU A 106 -1.64 0.29 -8.76
CA LEU A 106 -1.16 -1.07 -9.03
C LEU A 106 -2.20 -2.15 -8.74
N LEU A 107 -3.30 -1.84 -8.02
CA LEU A 107 -4.39 -2.80 -7.82
C LEU A 107 -5.07 -3.24 -9.12
N LYS A 108 -4.89 -2.54 -10.24
CA LYS A 108 -5.39 -2.95 -11.57
C LYS A 108 -4.38 -3.70 -12.43
N THR A 109 -3.16 -3.97 -11.94
CA THR A 109 -2.13 -4.63 -12.76
C THR A 109 -2.44 -6.10 -12.99
N ASP A 110 -2.18 -6.63 -14.19
CA ASP A 110 -2.30 -8.07 -14.46
C ASP A 110 -1.01 -8.83 -14.10
N ASN A 111 0.06 -8.10 -13.76
CA ASN A 111 1.31 -8.66 -13.29
C ASN A 111 1.21 -9.04 -11.80
N MET A 112 0.91 -10.32 -11.53
CA MET A 112 0.71 -10.82 -10.17
C MET A 112 1.92 -10.57 -9.23
N PRO A 113 3.18 -10.82 -9.63
CA PRO A 113 4.34 -10.41 -8.82
C PRO A 113 4.37 -8.92 -8.44
N GLU A 114 3.98 -8.03 -9.35
CA GLU A 114 3.92 -6.59 -9.10
C GLU A 114 2.78 -6.23 -8.14
N LEU A 115 1.63 -6.90 -8.27
CA LEU A 115 0.51 -6.79 -7.33
C LEU A 115 0.92 -7.23 -5.91
N ASP A 116 1.68 -8.32 -5.79
CA ASP A 116 2.14 -8.82 -4.49
C ASP A 116 3.11 -7.84 -3.82
N LEU A 117 4.02 -7.24 -4.58
CA LEU A 117 4.89 -6.17 -4.10
C LEU A 117 4.05 -4.96 -3.64
N ALA A 118 3.03 -4.59 -4.41
CA ALA A 118 2.15 -3.49 -4.05
C ALA A 118 1.36 -3.78 -2.75
N ASN A 119 0.84 -5.01 -2.59
CA ASN A 119 0.15 -5.44 -1.38
C ASN A 119 1.07 -5.42 -0.16
N ASN A 120 2.32 -5.88 -0.29
CA ASN A 120 3.28 -5.82 0.81
C ASN A 120 3.63 -4.39 1.20
N ALA A 121 3.79 -3.50 0.21
CA ALA A 121 4.01 -2.08 0.45
C ALA A 121 2.78 -1.38 1.06
N LEU A 122 1.56 -1.75 0.64
CA LEU A 122 0.30 -1.28 1.23
C LEU A 122 0.21 -1.66 2.71
N LEU A 123 0.55 -2.91 3.05
CA LEU A 123 0.58 -3.35 4.44
C LEU A 123 1.61 -2.56 5.25
N HIS A 124 2.77 -2.27 4.68
CA HIS A 124 3.79 -1.45 5.35
C HIS A 124 3.26 -0.05 5.66
N ILE A 125 2.71 0.67 4.67
CA ILE A 125 2.18 2.03 4.91
C ILE A 125 0.91 2.03 5.76
N LEU A 126 0.14 0.95 5.77
CA LEU A 126 -1.03 0.77 6.64
C LEU A 126 -0.63 0.72 8.12
N LYS A 127 0.55 0.17 8.43
CA LYS A 127 1.10 0.17 9.80
C LYS A 127 1.59 1.55 10.23
N ILE A 128 1.99 2.41 9.29
CA ILE A 128 2.47 3.77 9.57
C ILE A 128 1.29 4.75 9.66
N ASP A 129 0.43 4.79 8.64
CA ASP A 129 -0.79 5.60 8.61
C ASP A 129 -1.99 4.73 8.22
N ALA A 130 -2.57 4.10 9.24
CA ALA A 130 -3.76 3.27 9.06
C ALA A 130 -4.93 4.07 8.47
N LYS A 131 -5.17 5.29 8.96
CA LYS A 131 -6.36 6.06 8.59
C LYS A 131 -6.28 6.56 7.16
N GLY A 132 -5.16 7.13 6.73
CA GLY A 132 -4.98 7.61 5.36
C GLY A 132 -5.01 6.45 4.36
N THR A 133 -4.32 5.36 4.66
CA THR A 133 -4.29 4.16 3.79
C THR A 133 -5.68 3.54 3.65
N LEU A 134 -6.42 3.36 4.76
CA LEU A 134 -7.77 2.81 4.73
C LEU A 134 -8.78 3.71 4.01
N ARG A 135 -8.68 5.04 4.16
CA ARG A 135 -9.53 5.97 3.40
C ARG A 135 -9.35 5.77 1.89
N LYS A 136 -8.12 5.56 1.43
CA LYS A 136 -7.82 5.32 0.01
C LYS A 136 -8.31 3.93 -0.45
N LEU A 137 -8.10 2.88 0.34
CA LEU A 137 -8.64 1.55 0.04
C LEU A 137 -10.17 1.57 -0.07
N ILE A 138 -10.84 2.14 0.93
CA ILE A 138 -12.29 2.23 0.95
C ILE A 138 -12.82 3.12 -0.20
N TYR A 139 -12.08 4.16 -0.58
CA TYR A 139 -12.39 4.93 -1.78
C TYR A 139 -12.33 4.05 -3.04
N GLN A 140 -11.26 3.26 -3.22
CA GLN A 140 -11.13 2.33 -4.35
C GLN A 140 -12.23 1.27 -4.37
N ILE A 141 -12.67 0.75 -3.21
CA ILE A 141 -13.79 -0.19 -3.16
C ILE A 141 -15.08 0.48 -3.67
N ARG A 142 -15.31 1.73 -3.26
CA ARG A 142 -16.54 2.47 -3.62
C ARG A 142 -16.58 2.92 -5.09
N THR A 143 -15.45 3.33 -5.66
CA THR A 143 -15.40 3.96 -6.99
C THR A 143 -14.63 3.17 -8.04
N GLY A 144 -13.85 2.18 -7.62
CA GLY A 144 -13.05 1.36 -8.51
C GLY A 144 -13.90 0.44 -9.38
N LYS A 145 -13.29 -0.02 -10.47
CA LYS A 145 -13.81 -1.10 -11.32
C LYS A 145 -13.79 -2.42 -10.55
N ASP A 146 -14.51 -3.42 -11.05
CA ASP A 146 -14.75 -4.68 -10.34
C ASP A 146 -13.46 -5.35 -9.85
N ILE A 147 -12.43 -5.49 -10.70
CA ILE A 147 -11.15 -6.08 -10.31
C ILE A 147 -10.42 -5.32 -9.20
N VAL A 148 -10.45 -3.98 -9.24
CA VAL A 148 -9.79 -3.13 -8.23
C VAL A 148 -10.54 -3.21 -6.91
N ARG A 149 -11.88 -3.21 -6.98
CA ARG A 149 -12.77 -3.34 -5.83
C ARG A 149 -12.54 -4.69 -5.14
N GLU A 150 -12.59 -5.77 -5.91
CA GLU A 150 -12.37 -7.13 -5.41
C GLU A 150 -11.00 -7.26 -4.74
N ARG A 151 -9.93 -6.81 -5.40
CA ARG A 151 -8.57 -6.85 -4.82
C ARG A 151 -8.44 -6.02 -3.56
N ALA A 152 -9.08 -4.85 -3.49
CA ALA A 152 -9.08 -4.03 -2.28
C ALA A 152 -9.86 -4.69 -1.13
N ILE A 153 -11.00 -5.34 -1.40
CA ILE A 153 -11.76 -6.10 -0.39
C ILE A 153 -10.94 -7.30 0.09
N ASN A 154 -10.36 -8.07 -0.83
CA ASN A 154 -9.50 -9.21 -0.51
C ASN A 154 -8.29 -8.80 0.33
N PHE A 155 -7.65 -7.67 -0.01
CA PHE A 155 -6.58 -7.11 0.79
C PHE A 155 -7.03 -6.81 2.23
N LEU A 156 -8.16 -6.13 2.42
CA LEU A 156 -8.67 -5.84 3.77
C LEU A 156 -8.99 -7.12 4.55
N SER A 157 -9.67 -8.08 3.93
CA SER A 157 -10.05 -9.36 4.54
C SER A 157 -8.84 -10.16 5.03
N LEU A 158 -7.78 -10.19 4.23
CA LEU A 158 -6.58 -10.95 4.56
C LEU A 158 -5.65 -10.23 5.52
N LYS A 159 -5.54 -8.90 5.41
CA LYS A 159 -4.47 -8.14 6.08
C LYS A 159 -4.91 -7.45 7.37
N LEU A 160 -6.18 -7.04 7.52
CA LEU A 160 -6.62 -6.38 8.76
C LEU A 160 -6.44 -7.27 10.00
N LYS A 161 -6.73 -8.57 9.86
CA LYS A 161 -6.52 -9.57 10.92
C LYS A 161 -5.05 -9.80 11.30
N THR A 162 -4.10 -9.34 10.48
CA THR A 162 -2.66 -9.49 10.73
C THR A 162 -2.04 -8.26 11.40
N LEU A 163 -2.84 -7.20 11.60
CA LEU A 163 -2.36 -5.96 12.20
C LEU A 163 -2.35 -6.08 13.73
N PRO A 164 -1.34 -5.50 14.40
CA PRO A 164 -1.33 -5.43 15.85
C PRO A 164 -2.41 -4.46 16.37
N GLU A 165 -2.80 -4.64 17.63
CA GLU A 165 -3.88 -3.85 18.26
C GLU A 165 -3.57 -2.35 18.34
N GLU A 166 -2.29 -2.00 18.43
CA GLU A 166 -1.80 -0.61 18.40
C GLU A 166 -2.15 0.10 17.08
N VAL A 167 -2.24 -0.65 15.97
CA VAL A 167 -2.68 -0.14 14.67
C VAL A 167 -4.21 -0.22 14.56
N MET A 168 -4.81 -1.37 14.93
CA MET A 168 -6.26 -1.60 14.90
C MET A 168 -6.99 -1.01 16.12
N THR A 169 -6.80 0.29 16.35
CA THR A 169 -7.45 1.02 17.45
C THR A 169 -8.97 1.16 17.23
N LYS A 170 -9.72 1.43 18.30
CA LYS A 170 -11.16 1.77 18.22
C LYS A 170 -11.47 2.90 17.22
N LYS A 171 -10.56 3.87 17.06
CA LYS A 171 -10.72 4.97 16.08
C LYS A 171 -10.61 4.47 14.64
N VAL A 172 -9.79 3.46 14.39
CA VAL A 172 -9.63 2.83 13.07
C VAL A 172 -10.84 1.95 12.75
N GLU A 173 -11.29 1.11 13.68
CA GLU A 173 -12.52 0.31 13.50
C GLU A 173 -13.73 1.21 13.22
N LYS A 174 -13.91 2.29 13.99
CA LYS A 174 -14.99 3.28 13.77
C LYS A 174 -14.89 3.95 12.41
N LEU A 175 -13.68 4.25 11.93
CA LEU A 175 -13.48 4.81 10.59
C LEU A 175 -13.98 3.83 9.52
N ILE A 176 -13.57 2.56 9.60
CA ILE A 176 -13.98 1.53 8.66
C ILE A 176 -15.51 1.42 8.66
N LEU A 177 -16.11 1.17 9.84
CA LEU A 177 -17.56 1.05 10.01
C LEU A 177 -18.34 2.22 9.42
N SER A 178 -17.91 3.46 9.70
CA SER A 178 -18.58 4.67 9.21
C SER A 178 -18.60 4.75 7.67
N LYS A 179 -17.59 4.18 7.01
CA LYS A 179 -17.46 4.17 5.56
C LYS A 179 -18.10 2.92 4.94
N SER A 180 -18.15 1.80 5.66
CA SER A 180 -18.79 0.54 5.22
C SER A 180 -20.21 0.75 4.73
N LYS A 181 -21.03 1.54 5.44
CA LYS A 181 -22.41 1.84 5.04
C LYS A 181 -22.53 2.43 3.63
N LYS A 182 -21.50 3.15 3.14
CA LYS A 182 -21.46 3.69 1.78
C LYS A 182 -20.90 2.68 0.78
N VAL A 183 -19.95 1.85 1.20
CA VAL A 183 -19.39 0.76 0.41
C VAL A 183 -20.45 -0.29 0.09
N LEU A 184 -21.18 -0.73 1.11
CA LEU A 184 -22.18 -1.79 1.04
C LEU A 184 -23.30 -1.52 0.01
N LYS A 185 -23.55 -0.25 -0.36
CA LYS A 185 -24.49 0.14 -1.42
C LYS A 185 -23.95 -0.01 -2.85
N LYS A 186 -22.68 -0.37 -3.03
CA LYS A 186 -21.94 -0.36 -4.31
C LYS A 186 -21.26 -1.69 -4.63
N VAL A 187 -21.42 -2.68 -3.76
CA VAL A 187 -20.82 -4.01 -3.90
C VAL A 187 -21.91 -5.01 -4.27
N ASN A 188 -21.53 -6.10 -4.95
CA ASN A 188 -22.46 -7.22 -5.22
C ASN A 188 -22.63 -8.09 -3.96
N GLY A 189 -23.47 -9.13 -4.03
CA GLY A 189 -23.77 -10.03 -2.90
C GLY A 189 -22.51 -10.62 -2.27
N ASP A 190 -21.65 -11.28 -3.05
CA ASP A 190 -20.43 -11.92 -2.54
C ASP A 190 -19.48 -10.92 -1.85
N GLN A 191 -19.28 -9.76 -2.47
CA GLN A 191 -18.46 -8.69 -1.92
C GLN A 191 -19.08 -8.10 -0.65
N TYR A 192 -20.41 -8.03 -0.56
CA TYR A 192 -21.12 -7.60 0.63
C TYR A 192 -20.81 -8.54 1.80
N LEU A 193 -20.94 -9.85 1.57
CA LEU A 193 -20.69 -10.87 2.57
C LEU A 193 -19.24 -10.87 3.05
N GLN A 194 -18.28 -10.77 2.13
CA GLN A 194 -16.87 -10.61 2.48
C GLN A 194 -16.65 -9.37 3.36
N PHE A 195 -17.34 -8.27 3.08
CA PHE A 195 -17.22 -7.05 3.87
C PHE A 195 -17.89 -7.15 5.24
N ILE A 196 -19.01 -7.86 5.36
CA ILE A 196 -19.63 -8.19 6.64
C ILE A 196 -18.70 -9.05 7.49
N LYS A 197 -18.05 -10.06 6.89
CA LYS A 197 -17.05 -10.90 7.55
C LYS A 197 -15.84 -10.09 8.05
N ILE A 198 -15.44 -9.07 7.30
CA ILE A 198 -14.42 -8.11 7.78
C ILE A 198 -14.92 -7.41 9.05
N LEU A 199 -16.15 -6.87 9.02
CA LEU A 199 -16.69 -6.13 10.16
C LEU A 199 -16.87 -7.01 11.39
N SER A 200 -17.37 -8.24 11.24
CA SER A 200 -17.55 -9.16 12.35
C SER A 200 -16.25 -9.49 13.08
N SER A 201 -15.10 -9.44 12.40
CA SER A 201 -13.80 -9.64 13.03
C SER A 201 -13.35 -8.52 14.00
N PHE A 202 -14.03 -7.36 14.01
CA PHE A 202 -13.66 -6.23 14.86
C PHE A 202 -14.08 -6.43 16.31
N LYS A 203 -13.21 -6.05 17.25
CA LYS A 203 -13.53 -6.17 18.69
C LYS A 203 -14.74 -5.34 19.07
N SER A 204 -14.94 -4.17 18.44
CA SER A 204 -16.13 -3.34 18.65
C SER A 204 -17.43 -3.98 18.17
N MET A 205 -17.37 -5.00 17.31
CA MET A 205 -18.55 -5.73 16.80
C MET A 205 -18.93 -6.96 17.62
N GLN A 206 -18.11 -7.34 18.59
CA GLN A 206 -18.31 -8.56 19.38
C GLN A 206 -19.21 -8.38 20.61
N ASN A 207 -19.66 -7.15 20.90
CA ASN A 207 -20.67 -6.87 21.94
C ASN A 207 -22.09 -6.85 21.35
N ASP A 208 -23.11 -6.90 22.21
CA ASP A 208 -24.53 -6.98 21.81
C ASP A 208 -24.95 -5.88 20.83
N SER A 209 -24.51 -4.64 21.08
CA SER A 209 -24.82 -3.50 20.20
C SER A 209 -24.15 -3.65 18.83
N GLY A 210 -22.90 -4.12 18.80
CA GLY A 210 -22.15 -4.39 17.57
C GLY A 210 -22.75 -5.54 16.76
N ARG A 211 -23.14 -6.63 17.42
CA ARG A 211 -23.83 -7.76 16.80
C ARG A 211 -25.17 -7.35 16.22
N GLN A 212 -25.96 -6.54 16.94
CA GLN A 212 -27.19 -5.97 16.40
C GLN A 212 -26.93 -5.12 15.15
N LEU A 213 -25.89 -4.27 15.15
CA LEU A 213 -25.53 -3.52 13.94
C LEU A 213 -25.15 -4.41 12.76
N LEU A 214 -24.54 -5.59 12.98
CA LEU A 214 -24.27 -6.55 11.92
C LEU A 214 -25.57 -7.17 11.38
N ILE A 215 -26.46 -7.60 12.28
CA ILE A 215 -27.77 -8.16 11.93
C ILE A 215 -28.57 -7.15 11.10
N ASP A 216 -28.60 -5.88 11.51
CA ASP A 216 -29.25 -4.78 10.77
C ASP A 216 -28.67 -4.60 9.36
N LEU A 217 -27.35 -4.77 9.20
CA LEU A 217 -26.68 -4.66 7.91
C LEU A 217 -26.99 -5.87 7.02
N VAL A 218 -27.05 -7.08 7.58
CA VAL A 218 -27.35 -8.29 6.80
C VAL A 218 -28.84 -8.35 6.44
N SER A 219 -29.74 -7.96 7.34
CA SER A 219 -31.19 -7.91 7.06
C SER A 219 -31.50 -6.98 5.88
N LYS A 220 -30.83 -5.83 5.81
CA LYS A 220 -30.94 -4.91 4.65
C LYS A 220 -30.43 -5.51 3.34
N LEU A 221 -29.44 -6.40 3.40
CA LEU A 221 -28.99 -7.13 2.23
C LEU A 221 -30.08 -8.10 1.76
N HIS A 222 -30.63 -8.87 2.68
CA HIS A 222 -31.70 -9.83 2.41
C HIS A 222 -32.90 -9.16 1.74
N GLU A 223 -33.40 -8.06 2.31
CA GLU A 223 -34.48 -7.26 1.70
C GLU A 223 -34.16 -6.78 0.28
N SER A 224 -32.88 -6.54 -0.03
CA SER A 224 -32.45 -6.07 -1.35
C SER A 224 -32.16 -7.19 -2.37
N LEU A 225 -31.93 -8.42 -1.92
CA LEU A 225 -31.48 -9.54 -2.75
C LEU A 225 -32.42 -10.77 -2.75
N ASN A 226 -33.47 -10.82 -1.90
CA ASN A 226 -34.30 -12.01 -1.68
C ASN A 226 -33.47 -13.29 -1.43
N LEU A 227 -32.38 -13.19 -0.66
CA LEU A 227 -31.57 -14.34 -0.26
C LEU A 227 -32.28 -15.15 0.84
N ASP A 228 -31.94 -16.43 1.04
CA ASP A 228 -32.60 -17.27 2.04
C ASP A 228 -32.10 -16.96 3.48
N VAL A 229 -32.99 -17.04 4.47
CA VAL A 229 -32.74 -16.61 5.87
C VAL A 229 -31.69 -17.50 6.55
N ASP A 230 -31.69 -18.80 6.26
CA ASP A 230 -30.77 -19.78 6.84
C ASP A 230 -29.29 -19.52 6.49
N TYR A 231 -29.03 -18.80 5.39
CA TYR A 231 -27.67 -18.43 4.99
C TYR A 231 -27.07 -17.33 5.88
N ILE A 232 -27.91 -16.52 6.51
CA ILE A 232 -27.52 -15.36 7.33
C ILE A 232 -26.94 -15.79 8.69
N ASP A 233 -27.55 -16.78 9.33
CA ASP A 233 -27.13 -17.23 10.66
C ASP A 233 -25.72 -17.84 10.62
N HIS A 234 -25.37 -18.57 9.57
CA HIS A 234 -24.01 -19.10 9.37
C HIS A 234 -22.93 -18.04 9.04
N LEU A 235 -23.31 -16.81 8.71
CA LEU A 235 -22.37 -15.72 8.39
C LEU A 235 -21.94 -14.90 9.61
N ILE A 236 -22.70 -14.99 10.71
CA ILE A 236 -22.53 -14.17 11.92
C ILE A 236 -21.89 -14.96 13.07
N GLU A 237 -21.89 -16.29 13.01
CA GLU A 237 -21.10 -17.19 13.87
C GLU A 237 -19.58 -17.10 13.61
#